data_AF-A0A8R7TXH4-F1
#
_entry.id   AF-A0A8R7TXH4-F1
#
_cell.length_a   1.000
_cell.length_b   1.000
_cell.length_c   1.000
_cell.angle_alpha   90.00
_cell.angle_beta   90.00
_cell.angle_gamma   90.00
#
_symmetry.space_group_name_H-M   'P 1'
#
loop_
_entity.id
_entity.type
_entity.pdbx_description
1 polymer ?
#
loop_
_entity_poly.entity_id
_entity_poly.type
_entity_poly.pdbx_seq_one_letter_code
_entity_poly.pdbx_strand_id
1 'polypeptide(L)' 'MAKRGISFNADYAKSERRIEVANGVEAEVAAVSDISLELADGFKLLLRDVLYVPS' A
#
# COMPACT_ATOMS: atom_id res chain seq x y z
N MET A 1 -1.61 -13.66 18.30
CA MET A 1 -1.26 -14.33 17.03
C MET A 1 -2.05 -13.63 15.93
N ALA A 2 -1.49 -12.63 15.25
CA ALA A 2 -2.21 -11.88 14.20
C ALA A 2 -2.10 -12.60 12.85
N LYS A 3 -3.23 -12.89 12.21
CA LYS A 3 -3.28 -13.54 10.89
C LYS A 3 -3.31 -12.45 9.81
N ARG A 4 -2.24 -12.32 9.04
CA ARG A 4 -2.12 -11.36 7.92
C ARG A 4 -2.68 -11.97 6.64
N GLY A 5 -3.60 -11.27 5.98
CA GLY A 5 -3.98 -11.50 4.57
C GLY A 5 -3.77 -10.19 3.82
N ILE A 6 -2.96 -10.20 2.75
CA ILE A 6 -2.68 -9.03 1.92
C ILE A 6 -3.01 -9.41 0.47
N SER A 7 -3.83 -8.62 -0.22
CA SER A 7 -4.26 -8.86 -1.61
C SER A 7 -4.02 -7.61 -2.47
N PHE A 8 -3.12 -7.68 -3.44
CA PHE A 8 -2.73 -6.55 -4.30
C PHE A 8 -3.50 -6.57 -5.64
N ASN A 9 -3.96 -5.41 -6.13
CA ASN A 9 -4.58 -5.25 -7.46
C ASN A 9 -3.75 -4.26 -8.29
N ALA A 10 -3.20 -4.69 -9.43
CA ALA A 10 -2.20 -3.93 -10.18
C ALA A 10 -2.78 -3.21 -11.41
N ASP A 11 -3.65 -2.22 -11.24
CA ASP A 11 -4.25 -1.48 -12.37
C ASP A 11 -3.89 0.02 -12.35
N TYR A 12 -2.64 0.36 -12.71
CA TYR A 12 -2.23 1.74 -13.04
C TYR A 12 -1.44 1.75 -14.35
N ALA A 13 -1.74 2.69 -15.26
CA ALA A 13 -0.96 2.88 -16.48
C ALA A 13 0.48 3.28 -16.15
N LYS A 14 1.47 2.72 -16.87
CA LYS A 14 2.91 2.78 -16.53
C LYS A 14 3.48 4.20 -16.42
N SER A 15 2.86 5.19 -17.06
CA SER A 15 3.27 6.60 -17.02
C SER A 15 2.81 7.37 -15.77
N GLU A 16 1.86 6.85 -15.00
CA GLU A 16 1.28 7.51 -13.81
C GLU A 16 1.81 6.92 -12.49
N ARG A 17 2.85 6.07 -12.55
CA ARG A 17 3.35 5.29 -11.41
C ARG A 17 4.43 5.99 -10.59
N ARG A 18 4.72 7.27 -10.79
CA ARG A 18 5.76 7.95 -10.01
C ARG A 18 5.17 8.95 -9.04
N ILE A 19 5.60 8.87 -7.79
CA ILE A 19 5.18 9.76 -6.71
C ILE A 19 6.40 10.29 -5.98
N GLU A 20 6.29 11.51 -5.43
CA GLU A 20 7.23 11.98 -4.42
C GLU A 20 6.83 11.38 -3.07
N VAL A 21 7.68 10.52 -2.51
CA VAL A 21 7.48 9.95 -1.18
C VAL A 21 7.96 10.93 -0.09
N ALA A 22 7.57 10.70 1.16
CA ALA A 22 7.78 11.65 2.27
C ALA A 22 9.26 12.03 2.56
N ASN A 23 10.23 11.29 2.01
CA ASN A 23 11.65 11.62 2.09
C ASN A 23 12.13 12.52 0.92
N GLY A 24 11.21 13.05 0.09
CA GLY A 24 11.50 13.90 -1.06
C GLY A 24 12.02 13.16 -2.28
N VAL A 25 11.97 11.82 -2.29
CA VAL A 25 12.45 11.00 -3.42
C VAL A 25 11.30 10.67 -4.35
N GLU A 26 11.52 10.83 -5.66
CA GLU A 26 10.59 10.32 -6.68
C GLU A 26 10.77 8.81 -6.83
N ALA A 27 9.69 8.05 -6.64
CA ALA A 27 9.75 6.59 -6.63
C ALA A 27 8.63 5.95 -7.45
N GLU A 28 8.92 4.79 -8.03
CA GLU A 28 7.95 4.02 -8.80
C GLU A 28 7.05 3.19 -7.87
N VAL A 29 5.74 3.36 -8.04
CA VAL A 29 4.70 2.57 -7.41
C VAL A 29 4.61 1.23 -8.12
N ALA A 30 4.95 0.17 -7.39
CA ALA A 30 4.93 -1.19 -7.91
C ALA A 30 3.53 -1.82 -7.88
N ALA A 31 2.69 -1.43 -6.92
CA ALA A 31 1.32 -1.93 -6.78
C ALA A 31 0.44 -0.98 -5.96
N VAL A 32 -0.87 -1.14 -6.09
CA VAL A 32 -1.87 -0.50 -5.23
C VAL A 32 -2.80 -1.56 -4.65
N SER A 33 -3.23 -1.38 -3.41
CA SER A 33 -3.94 -2.43 -2.69
C SER A 33 -4.70 -1.88 -1.49
N ASP A 34 -5.76 -2.59 -1.12
CA ASP A 34 -6.38 -2.41 0.18
C ASP A 34 -5.66 -3.25 1.23
N ILE A 35 -5.29 -2.63 2.36
CA ILE A 35 -4.63 -3.30 3.48
C ILE A 35 -5.57 -3.29 4.69
N SER A 36 -5.87 -4.48 5.21
CA SER A 36 -6.53 -4.65 6.50
C SER A 36 -5.49 -4.88 7.60
N LEU A 37 -5.52 -4.04 8.63
CA LEU A 37 -4.69 -4.16 9.82
C LEU A 37 -5.58 -4.45 11.03
N GLU A 38 -5.22 -5.46 11.80
CA GLU A 38 -5.81 -5.72 13.10
C GLU A 38 -4.85 -5.19 14.17
N LEU A 39 -5.31 -4.18 14.91
CA LEU A 39 -4.56 -3.54 15.98
C LEU A 39 -4.61 -4.39 17.26
N ALA A 40 -3.76 -4.08 18.23
CA ALA A 40 -3.61 -4.88 19.46
C ALA A 40 -4.89 -4.95 20.32
N ASP A 41 -5.78 -3.97 20.19
CA ASP A 41 -7.10 -3.92 20.83
C ASP A 41 -8.21 -4.65 20.05
N GLY A 42 -7.86 -5.26 18.92
CA GLY A 42 -8.81 -5.93 18.02
C GLY A 42 -9.52 -4.99 17.04
N PHE A 43 -9.19 -3.68 17.05
CA PHE A 43 -9.71 -2.75 16.06
C PHE A 43 -9.19 -3.10 14.66
N LYS A 44 -10.09 -3.13 13.67
CA LYS A 44 -9.74 -3.39 12.27
C LYS A 44 -9.70 -2.09 11.48
N LEU A 45 -8.51 -1.69 11.08
CA LEU A 45 -8.29 -0.57 10.19
C LEU A 45 -8.23 -1.07 8.75
N LEU A 46 -9.12 -0.56 7.89
CA LEU A 46 -9.06 -0.78 6.45
C LEU A 46 -8.45 0.46 5.80
N LEU A 47 -7.25 0.30 5.26
CA LEU A 47 -6.59 1.31 4.44
C LEU A 47 -6.87 0.99 2.97
N ARG A 48 -7.44 1.95 2.24
CA ARG A 48 -7.73 1.81 0.81
C ARG A 48 -6.68 2.52 -0.03
N ASP A 49 -6.50 2.04 -1.25
CA ASP A 49 -5.62 2.65 -2.25
C ASP A 49 -4.17 2.84 -1.74
N VAL A 50 -3.65 1.86 -0.98
CA VAL A 50 -2.29 1.91 -0.44
C VAL A 50 -1.27 1.64 -1.53
N LEU A 51 -0.33 2.59 -1.71
CA LEU A 51 0.73 2.50 -2.70
C LEU A 51 1.93 1.74 -2.14
N TYR A 52 2.36 0.68 -2.82
CA TYR A 52 3.61 -0.03 -2.50
C TYR A 52 4.76 0.53 -3.33
N VAL A 53 5.75 1.10 -2.64
CA VAL A 53 6.98 1.64 -3.21
C VAL A 53 8.16 0.81 -2.66
N PRO A 54 8.90 0.06 -3.50
CA PRO A 54 10.08 -0.69 -3.07
C PRO A 54 11.21 0.24 -2.64
N SER A 55 11.98 -0.17 -1.63
CA SER A 55 13.23 0.48 -1.17
C SER A 55 14.46 -0.03 -1.90
#